data_AF-A0A250VM01-F1
#
_entry.id   AF-A0A250VM01-F1
#
_cell.length_a   1.000
_cell.length_b   1.000
_cell.length_c   1.000
_cell.angle_alpha   90.00
_cell.angle_beta   90.00
_cell.angle_gamma   90.00
#
_symmetry.space_group_name_H-M   'P 1'
#
loop_
_entity.id
_entity.type
_entity.pdbx_description
1 polymer ?
#
loop_
_entity_poly.entity_id
_entity_poly.type
_entity_poly.pdbx_seq_one_letter_code
_entity_poly.pdbx_strand_id
1 'polypeptide(L)'
;MGAEVAFDGFDFTPGAQVPLSGSAGQTAATFALASAAYRDSDVGEILKANNQWHESTVSPGRKWATIFRPNLGEAFGRAVVDRMLGAGRKPLIQSFGTEPQVVVEHCLAANRIRRERDNWLSAVMVLCGVLFLPGLLVWLLVFQLRSMIAKQTNKRAGALGTTLLVAFGALAVVFLVRMPFTGFWAWYARASVVLPVVGWLWAKQICERAAKDLRARWDSLLSGGGLGAKIPEAVPGSPGETAAERLRQALAALSAEQQSNSVFYAGPKGILGMGTRWGSWQLAEDLVPKDPDKEIHPFRSWDVVRNIHDKLRMLERGPLNTGGFPTPSIKHWIVSPIGENAKEVSRPGGTDVEAYTIKSHAIQDICNKQQFGSGQRHYLGVQWTLWDGQLIITMLITVTVLHETLRIEITGHALGPVNSLFTSKPEAPTKEVAKAVKFWETRKVKLPLVTTDEVVRLTARAPLTGYPPLLNWLGGKLTLPEPFGLRHAWADQPWRHRFMADDALRAATPVLRVVHAAAIKVLDENGVDTEKFGNRSAFLSTAVQDPSPRKADLYDA
;
A
#
# COMPACT_ATOMS: atom_id res chain seq x y z
N MET A 1 -33.53 46.39 -3.86
CA MET A 1 -32.39 45.67 -4.48
C MET A 1 -31.42 45.33 -3.36
N GLY A 2 -31.55 44.14 -2.79
CA GLY A 2 -30.75 43.66 -1.66
C GLY A 2 -30.17 42.31 -2.03
N ALA A 3 -28.85 42.19 -1.92
CA ALA A 3 -28.09 40.99 -2.23
C ALA A 3 -28.19 39.99 -1.06
N GLU A 4 -28.64 38.77 -1.36
CA GLU A 4 -28.50 37.63 -0.46
C GLU A 4 -27.07 37.10 -0.55
N VAL A 5 -26.38 37.15 0.59
CA VAL A 5 -25.09 36.49 0.81
C VAL A 5 -25.39 35.04 1.16
N ALA A 6 -25.04 34.12 0.26
CA ALA A 6 -25.09 32.68 0.53
C ALA A 6 -24.01 32.31 1.55
N PHE A 7 -24.41 32.10 2.80
CA PHE A 7 -23.60 31.42 3.81
C PHE A 7 -23.55 29.92 3.46
N ASP A 8 -22.38 29.46 3.02
CA ASP A 8 -22.09 28.03 2.81
C ASP A 8 -21.96 27.37 4.20
N GLY A 9 -23.05 26.71 4.62
CA GLY A 9 -23.28 26.25 5.98
C GLY A 9 -22.51 24.98 6.33
N PHE A 10 -21.68 25.08 7.37
CA PHE A 10 -21.22 23.93 8.14
C PHE A 10 -22.41 23.18 8.74
N ASP A 11 -22.62 21.93 8.33
CA ASP A 11 -23.64 21.03 8.89
C ASP A 11 -23.14 20.44 10.22
N PHE A 12 -23.79 20.84 11.32
CA PHE A 12 -23.52 20.39 12.69
C PHE A 12 -24.54 19.34 13.19
N THR A 13 -25.10 18.52 12.31
CA THR A 13 -25.94 17.38 12.75
C THR A 13 -25.11 16.28 13.44
N PRO A 14 -25.67 15.53 14.42
CA PRO A 14 -24.98 14.40 15.05
C PRO A 14 -24.70 13.31 14.00
N GLY A 15 -23.44 13.21 13.57
CA GLY A 15 -23.03 12.47 12.37
C GLY A 15 -22.11 13.27 11.44
N ALA A 16 -21.87 14.56 11.73
CA ALA A 16 -20.90 15.40 11.06
C ALA A 16 -19.53 14.72 11.01
N GLN A 17 -19.12 14.35 9.80
CA GLN A 17 -17.82 13.79 9.48
C GLN A 17 -16.77 14.82 9.87
N VAL A 18 -15.85 14.47 10.77
CA VAL A 18 -14.61 15.23 10.94
C VAL A 18 -13.99 15.32 9.54
N PRO A 19 -13.84 16.52 8.94
CA PRO A 19 -13.06 16.66 7.73
C PRO A 19 -11.68 16.13 8.07
N LEU A 20 -11.23 15.08 7.36
CA LEU A 20 -9.85 14.64 7.45
C LEU A 20 -9.00 15.87 7.15
N SER A 21 -8.34 16.41 8.17
CA SER A 21 -7.25 17.35 8.04
C SER A 21 -6.11 16.64 7.32
N GLY A 22 -6.22 16.48 6.00
CA GLY A 22 -5.37 15.57 5.24
C GLY A 22 -5.49 15.66 3.71
N SER A 23 -6.33 16.54 3.15
CA SER A 23 -6.32 16.76 1.69
C SER A 23 -5.00 17.36 1.17
N ALA A 24 -4.12 17.81 2.08
CA ALA A 24 -2.79 18.36 1.77
C ALA A 24 -1.63 17.33 1.83
N GLY A 25 -1.90 16.04 2.08
CA GLY A 25 -0.85 15.01 2.26
C GLY A 25 -0.98 13.76 1.37
N GLN A 26 -2.07 13.62 0.62
CA GLN A 26 -2.36 12.38 -0.10
C GLN A 26 -1.57 12.30 -1.41
N THR A 27 -0.57 11.43 -1.43
CA THR A 27 0.31 11.21 -2.58
C THR A 27 -0.31 10.27 -3.62
N ALA A 28 0.00 10.44 -4.91
CA ALA A 28 -0.36 9.48 -5.96
C ALA A 28 0.07 8.05 -5.62
N ALA A 29 1.20 7.86 -4.94
CA ALA A 29 1.63 6.54 -4.46
C ALA A 29 0.66 5.94 -3.42
N THR A 30 0.11 6.77 -2.52
CA THR A 30 -0.91 6.35 -1.54
C THR A 30 -2.19 5.90 -2.26
N PHE A 31 -2.68 6.70 -3.21
CA PHE A 31 -3.89 6.36 -3.96
C PHE A 31 -3.71 5.15 -4.88
N ALA A 32 -2.53 4.98 -5.48
CA ALA A 32 -2.22 3.79 -6.26
C ALA A 32 -2.32 2.51 -5.42
N LEU A 33 -1.73 2.51 -4.21
CA LEU A 33 -1.82 1.38 -3.28
C LEU A 33 -3.24 1.17 -2.75
N ALA A 34 -3.95 2.25 -2.40
CA ALA A 34 -5.35 2.19 -1.98
C ALA A 34 -6.27 1.63 -3.07
N SER A 35 -5.98 1.90 -4.36
CA SER A 35 -6.76 1.40 -5.49
C SER A 35 -6.83 -0.13 -5.53
N ALA A 36 -5.79 -0.82 -5.04
CA ALA A 36 -5.77 -2.28 -5.00
C ALA A 36 -6.90 -2.87 -4.17
N ALA A 37 -7.36 -2.16 -3.13
CA ALA A 37 -8.49 -2.58 -2.32
C ALA A 37 -9.80 -2.71 -3.10
N TYR A 38 -9.93 -2.08 -4.27
CA TYR A 38 -11.15 -2.03 -5.08
C TYR A 38 -11.11 -2.95 -6.32
N ARG A 39 -9.98 -3.60 -6.58
CA ARG A 39 -9.78 -4.42 -7.78
C ARG A 39 -10.59 -5.71 -7.77
N ASP A 40 -11.02 -6.11 -8.96
CA ASP A 40 -11.80 -7.32 -9.19
C ASP A 40 -11.06 -8.39 -10.02
N SER A 41 -9.76 -8.19 -10.26
CA SER A 41 -8.93 -9.16 -10.98
C SER A 41 -8.54 -10.38 -10.13
N ASP A 42 -7.87 -11.35 -10.76
CA ASP A 42 -7.42 -12.57 -10.08
C ASP A 42 -6.32 -12.28 -9.05
N VAL A 43 -6.37 -12.97 -7.91
CA VAL A 43 -5.41 -12.77 -6.80
C VAL A 43 -3.97 -13.02 -7.26
N GLY A 44 -3.75 -13.93 -8.20
CA GLY A 44 -2.42 -14.24 -8.73
C GLY A 44 -1.75 -13.06 -9.45
N GLU A 45 -2.49 -12.04 -9.87
CA GLU A 45 -1.90 -10.84 -10.49
C GLU A 45 -0.97 -10.08 -9.54
N ILE A 46 -1.18 -10.16 -8.22
CA ILE A 46 -0.32 -9.51 -7.23
C ILE A 46 1.12 -10.06 -7.28
N LEU A 47 1.30 -11.30 -7.72
CA LEU A 47 2.63 -11.93 -7.82
C LEU A 47 3.49 -11.25 -8.90
N LYS A 48 2.87 -10.57 -9.87
CA LYS A 48 3.58 -9.76 -10.88
C LYS A 48 4.20 -8.50 -10.28
N ALA A 49 3.74 -8.09 -9.10
CA ALA A 49 4.27 -6.94 -8.37
C ALA A 49 5.35 -7.33 -7.34
N ASN A 50 5.68 -8.62 -7.20
CA ASN A 50 6.78 -9.06 -6.34
C ASN A 50 8.12 -8.54 -6.87
N ASN A 51 9.01 -8.19 -5.95
CA ASN A 51 10.40 -7.87 -6.25
C ASN A 51 11.34 -8.94 -5.68
N GLN A 52 12.63 -8.86 -5.98
CA GLN A 52 13.63 -9.86 -5.57
C GLN A 52 13.75 -10.04 -4.04
N TRP A 53 13.34 -9.04 -3.25
CA TRP A 53 13.57 -9.01 -1.81
C TRP A 53 12.28 -9.17 -0.97
N HIS A 54 11.11 -8.94 -1.58
CA HIS A 54 9.79 -8.95 -0.99
C HIS A 54 8.81 -9.72 -1.87
N GLU A 55 8.57 -10.96 -1.48
CA GLU A 55 7.66 -11.87 -2.18
C GLU A 55 6.35 -12.03 -1.41
N SER A 56 5.24 -11.67 -2.04
CA SER A 56 3.91 -12.03 -1.57
C SER A 56 3.64 -13.49 -1.92
N THR A 57 2.97 -14.22 -1.03
CA THR A 57 2.60 -15.62 -1.26
C THR A 57 1.08 -15.76 -1.36
N VAL A 58 0.61 -16.41 -2.43
CA VAL A 58 -0.82 -16.73 -2.61
C VAL A 58 -1.00 -18.21 -2.30
N SER A 59 -1.63 -18.50 -1.16
CA SER A 59 -1.97 -19.88 -0.79
C SER A 59 -3.24 -20.30 -1.52
N PRO A 60 -3.19 -21.29 -2.43
CA PRO A 60 -4.38 -21.75 -3.13
C PRO A 60 -5.36 -22.42 -2.16
N GLY A 61 -6.65 -22.15 -2.32
CA GLY A 61 -7.70 -22.88 -1.63
C GLY A 61 -7.83 -24.34 -2.08
N ARG A 62 -8.82 -25.06 -1.57
CA ARG A 62 -9.08 -26.44 -1.98
C ARG A 62 -9.42 -26.50 -3.47
N LYS A 63 -8.83 -27.46 -4.20
CA LYS A 63 -9.03 -27.62 -5.66
C LYS A 63 -10.50 -27.78 -6.07
N TRP A 64 -11.32 -28.37 -5.21
CA TRP A 64 -12.77 -28.56 -5.42
C TRP A 64 -13.61 -27.34 -5.02
N ALA A 65 -13.03 -26.38 -4.29
CA ALA A 65 -13.71 -25.24 -3.66
C ALA A 65 -13.40 -23.91 -4.37
N THR A 66 -13.17 -23.93 -5.68
CA THR A 66 -12.81 -22.74 -6.47
C THR A 66 -13.85 -21.63 -6.42
N ILE A 67 -15.10 -21.98 -6.14
CA ILE A 67 -16.24 -21.08 -5.93
C ILE A 67 -16.02 -20.15 -4.71
N PHE A 68 -15.11 -20.49 -3.80
CA PHE A 68 -14.82 -19.66 -2.62
C PHE A 68 -13.54 -18.83 -2.76
N ARG A 69 -12.92 -18.75 -3.93
CA ARG A 69 -11.71 -17.93 -4.13
C ARG A 69 -12.02 -16.44 -3.98
N PRO A 70 -11.21 -15.65 -3.24
CA PRO A 70 -11.37 -14.19 -3.20
C PRO A 70 -10.93 -13.54 -4.52
N ASN A 71 -11.36 -12.32 -4.78
CA ASN A 71 -10.78 -11.48 -5.83
C ASN A 71 -9.56 -10.74 -5.26
N LEU A 72 -8.71 -10.16 -6.11
CA LEU A 72 -7.51 -9.45 -5.70
C LEU A 72 -7.78 -8.40 -4.61
N GLY A 73 -8.76 -7.51 -4.82
CA GLY A 73 -9.04 -6.45 -3.84
C GLY A 73 -9.63 -6.95 -2.52
N GLU A 74 -10.30 -8.10 -2.51
CA GLU A 74 -10.78 -8.73 -1.28
C GLU A 74 -9.63 -9.38 -0.50
N ALA A 75 -8.75 -10.10 -1.20
CA ALA A 75 -7.57 -10.72 -0.59
C ALA A 75 -6.58 -9.67 -0.07
N PHE A 76 -6.31 -8.63 -0.87
CA PHE A 76 -5.47 -7.50 -0.49
C PHE A 76 -6.05 -6.73 0.69
N GLY A 77 -7.32 -6.32 0.61
CA GLY A 77 -7.98 -5.54 1.66
C GLY A 77 -8.00 -6.26 3.01
N ARG A 78 -8.27 -7.58 3.01
CA ARG A 78 -8.19 -8.38 4.24
C ARG A 78 -6.76 -8.52 4.75
N ALA A 79 -5.81 -8.89 3.89
CA ALA A 79 -4.42 -9.09 4.31
C ALA A 79 -3.81 -7.81 4.90
N VAL A 80 -4.12 -6.64 4.31
CA VAL A 80 -3.66 -5.34 4.82
C VAL A 80 -4.32 -5.00 6.15
N VAL A 81 -5.63 -5.16 6.29
CA VAL A 81 -6.34 -4.90 7.57
C VAL A 81 -5.83 -5.84 8.67
N ASP A 82 -5.72 -7.14 8.40
CA ASP A 82 -5.22 -8.13 9.37
C ASP A 82 -3.78 -7.82 9.79
N ARG A 83 -2.92 -7.40 8.85
CA ARG A 83 -1.50 -7.12 9.14
C ARG A 83 -1.25 -5.77 9.80
N MET A 84 -2.06 -4.75 9.50
CA MET A 84 -1.86 -3.37 9.98
C MET A 84 -2.72 -3.01 11.19
N LEU A 85 -3.87 -3.66 11.39
CA LEU A 85 -4.78 -3.40 12.51
C LEU A 85 -5.03 -4.64 13.38
N GLY A 86 -4.60 -5.84 12.96
CA GLY A 86 -4.86 -7.07 13.70
C GLY A 86 -4.27 -7.08 15.11
N ALA A 87 -4.99 -7.73 16.02
CA ALA A 87 -4.51 -7.94 17.39
C ALA A 87 -3.24 -8.81 17.39
N GLY A 88 -2.21 -8.36 18.11
CA GLY A 88 -0.91 -9.06 18.15
C GLY A 88 -0.11 -8.97 16.85
N ARG A 89 -0.42 -7.99 15.97
CA ARG A 89 0.38 -7.76 14.76
C ARG A 89 1.84 -7.50 15.10
N LYS A 90 2.72 -7.97 14.22
CA LYS A 90 4.15 -7.67 14.27
C LYS A 90 4.40 -6.17 13.99
N PRO A 91 5.51 -5.60 14.47
CA PRO A 91 5.89 -4.26 14.07
C PRO A 91 6.01 -4.11 12.54
N LEU A 92 5.68 -2.92 12.06
CA LEU A 92 5.67 -2.50 10.66
C LEU A 92 6.93 -1.70 10.36
N ILE A 93 7.37 -1.76 9.11
CA ILE A 93 8.40 -0.85 8.58
C ILE A 93 7.74 0.45 8.12
N GLN A 94 8.48 1.56 8.19
CA GLN A 94 8.03 2.86 7.70
C GLN A 94 7.80 2.83 6.19
N SER A 95 6.66 3.37 5.77
CA SER A 95 6.25 3.46 4.37
C SER A 95 6.41 4.91 3.88
N PHE A 96 7.64 5.29 3.55
CA PHE A 96 7.97 6.66 3.15
C PHE A 96 7.18 7.11 1.90
N GLY A 97 6.82 8.39 1.85
CA GLY A 97 6.09 9.00 0.73
C GLY A 97 4.68 8.43 0.49
N THR A 98 4.16 7.64 1.44
CA THR A 98 2.78 7.16 1.45
C THR A 98 2.18 7.27 2.84
N GLU A 99 0.85 7.29 2.91
CA GLU A 99 0.11 7.28 4.17
C GLU A 99 -0.59 5.92 4.36
N PRO A 100 0.01 4.98 5.12
CA PRO A 100 -0.59 3.67 5.37
C PRO A 100 -1.98 3.72 5.99
N GLN A 101 -2.24 4.72 6.83
CA GLN A 101 -3.54 4.93 7.43
C GLN A 101 -4.62 5.08 6.35
N VAL A 102 -4.41 5.95 5.36
CA VAL A 102 -5.34 6.16 4.25
C VAL A 102 -5.58 4.89 3.45
N VAL A 103 -4.52 4.08 3.21
CA VAL A 103 -4.67 2.81 2.49
C VAL A 103 -5.52 1.81 3.28
N VAL A 104 -5.27 1.68 4.59
CA VAL A 104 -6.08 0.85 5.48
C VAL A 104 -7.53 1.34 5.51
N GLU A 105 -7.73 2.64 5.54
CA GLU A 105 -9.04 3.25 5.53
C GLU A 105 -9.84 2.88 4.27
N HIS A 106 -9.21 2.95 3.10
CA HIS A 106 -9.81 2.47 1.85
C HIS A 106 -10.05 0.95 1.84
N CYS A 107 -9.19 0.14 2.47
CA CYS A 107 -9.42 -1.29 2.64
C CYS A 107 -10.66 -1.58 3.50
N LEU A 108 -10.84 -0.85 4.60
CA LEU A 108 -12.03 -0.95 5.46
C LEU A 108 -13.29 -0.53 4.71
N ALA A 109 -13.25 0.60 3.99
CA ALA A 109 -14.37 1.07 3.18
C ALA A 109 -14.76 0.05 2.09
N ALA A 110 -13.79 -0.54 1.39
CA ALA A 110 -14.03 -1.58 0.39
C ALA A 110 -14.60 -2.87 1.01
N ASN A 111 -14.11 -3.27 2.19
CA ASN A 111 -14.64 -4.41 2.93
C ASN A 111 -16.08 -4.17 3.40
N ARG A 112 -16.45 -2.95 3.78
CA ARG A 112 -17.82 -2.59 4.14
C ARG A 112 -18.78 -2.73 2.95
N ILE A 113 -18.43 -2.22 1.78
CA ILE A 113 -19.23 -2.39 0.54
C ILE A 113 -19.45 -3.87 0.23
N ARG A 114 -18.39 -4.69 0.38
CA ARG A 114 -18.48 -6.14 0.20
C ARG A 114 -19.37 -6.79 1.26
N ARG A 115 -19.24 -6.40 2.52
CA ARG A 115 -20.06 -6.93 3.63
C ARG A 115 -21.53 -6.59 3.45
N GLU A 116 -21.86 -5.38 3.03
CA GLU A 116 -23.23 -4.97 2.72
C GLU A 116 -23.81 -5.79 1.56
N ARG A 117 -23.04 -5.93 0.47
CA ARG A 117 -23.39 -6.83 -0.64
C ARG A 117 -23.62 -8.26 -0.15
N ASP A 118 -22.72 -8.80 0.64
CA ASP A 118 -22.76 -10.19 1.09
C ASP A 118 -23.90 -10.43 2.11
N ASN A 119 -24.25 -9.44 2.92
CA ASN A 119 -25.44 -9.48 3.77
C ASN A 119 -26.74 -9.55 2.93
N TRP A 120 -26.86 -8.70 1.92
CA TRP A 120 -28.01 -8.72 1.00
C TRP A 120 -28.07 -10.03 0.20
N LEU A 121 -26.94 -10.53 -0.30
CA LEU A 121 -26.87 -11.81 -0.99
C LEU A 121 -27.23 -12.98 -0.07
N SER A 122 -26.84 -12.92 1.21
CA SER A 122 -27.22 -13.92 2.20
C SER A 122 -28.73 -13.88 2.46
N ALA A 123 -29.33 -12.70 2.56
CA ALA A 123 -30.78 -12.56 2.68
C ALA A 123 -31.51 -13.13 1.46
N VAL A 124 -31.02 -12.84 0.24
CA VAL A 124 -31.56 -13.43 -1.00
C VAL A 124 -31.41 -14.95 -1.02
N MET A 125 -30.27 -15.49 -0.57
CA MET A 125 -30.04 -16.93 -0.48
C MET A 125 -31.01 -17.59 0.52
N VAL A 126 -31.27 -16.97 1.66
CA VAL A 126 -32.24 -17.49 2.63
C VAL A 126 -33.66 -17.45 2.05
N LEU A 127 -34.08 -16.29 1.53
CA LEU A 127 -35.46 -16.06 1.07
C LEU A 127 -35.81 -16.82 -0.21
N CYS A 128 -34.92 -16.85 -1.19
CA CYS A 128 -35.17 -17.43 -2.52
C CYS A 128 -34.50 -18.79 -2.72
N GLY A 129 -33.52 -19.14 -1.88
CA GLY A 129 -32.77 -20.39 -1.97
C GLY A 129 -33.21 -21.40 -0.90
N VAL A 130 -32.97 -21.11 0.38
CA VAL A 130 -33.21 -22.05 1.49
C VAL A 130 -34.71 -22.34 1.69
N LEU A 131 -35.56 -21.32 1.67
CA LEU A 131 -37.01 -21.51 1.79
C LEU A 131 -37.61 -22.32 0.62
N PHE A 132 -36.96 -22.28 -0.55
CA PHE A 132 -37.40 -22.88 -1.81
C PHE A 132 -36.36 -23.87 -2.36
N LEU A 133 -35.72 -24.60 -1.44
CA LEU A 133 -34.57 -25.47 -1.71
C LEU A 133 -34.79 -26.51 -2.83
N PRO A 134 -35.97 -27.17 -2.94
CA PRO A 134 -36.22 -28.10 -4.03
C PRO A 134 -36.07 -27.45 -5.41
N GLY A 135 -36.57 -26.23 -5.56
CA GLY A 135 -36.47 -25.48 -6.81
C GLY A 135 -35.06 -24.98 -7.10
N LEU A 136 -34.34 -24.53 -6.06
CA LEU A 136 -32.95 -24.12 -6.17
C LEU A 136 -32.08 -25.29 -6.68
N LEU A 137 -32.23 -26.49 -6.13
CA LEU A 137 -31.47 -27.68 -6.53
C LEU A 137 -31.71 -28.04 -8.00
N VAL A 138 -32.97 -27.98 -8.45
CA VAL A 138 -33.34 -28.22 -9.84
C VAL A 138 -32.65 -27.21 -10.78
N TRP A 139 -32.68 -25.92 -10.44
CA TRP A 139 -32.01 -24.89 -11.23
C TRP A 139 -30.47 -25.04 -11.22
N LEU A 140 -29.87 -25.33 -10.06
CA LEU A 140 -28.43 -25.59 -9.97
C LEU A 140 -28.01 -26.78 -10.82
N LEU A 141 -28.81 -27.86 -10.85
CA LEU A 141 -28.56 -29.02 -11.70
C LEU A 141 -28.65 -28.66 -13.19
N VAL A 142 -29.62 -27.85 -13.59
CA VAL A 142 -29.73 -27.33 -14.97
C VAL A 142 -28.51 -26.47 -15.35
N PHE A 143 -28.06 -25.60 -14.46
CA PHE A 143 -26.84 -24.80 -14.66
C PHE A 143 -25.58 -25.67 -14.72
N GLN A 144 -25.49 -26.70 -13.88
CA GLN A 144 -24.37 -27.63 -13.88
C GLN A 144 -24.32 -28.44 -15.17
N LEU A 145 -25.45 -28.99 -15.63
CA LEU A 145 -25.58 -29.68 -16.92
C LEU A 145 -25.19 -28.76 -18.08
N ARG A 146 -25.68 -27.52 -18.08
CA ARG A 146 -25.27 -26.50 -19.07
C ARG A 146 -23.77 -26.26 -19.05
N SER A 147 -23.16 -26.13 -17.86
CA SER A 147 -21.73 -25.87 -17.72
C SER A 147 -20.88 -27.06 -18.22
N MET A 148 -21.32 -28.29 -17.99
CA MET A 148 -20.67 -29.50 -18.50
C MET A 148 -20.72 -29.58 -20.02
N ILE A 149 -21.88 -29.25 -20.62
CA ILE A 149 -22.05 -29.19 -22.07
C ILE A 149 -21.20 -28.06 -22.67
N ALA A 150 -21.20 -26.87 -22.06
CA ALA A 150 -20.44 -25.71 -22.55
C ALA A 150 -18.90 -25.89 -22.48
N LYS A 151 -18.41 -26.75 -21.57
CA LYS A 151 -16.98 -27.12 -21.50
C LYS A 151 -16.54 -28.00 -22.67
N GLN A 152 -17.46 -28.64 -23.39
CA GLN A 152 -17.13 -29.31 -24.65
C GLN A 152 -17.06 -28.26 -25.75
N THR A 153 -15.86 -28.01 -26.26
CA THR A 153 -15.44 -26.91 -27.17
C THR A 153 -16.10 -26.88 -28.56
N ASN A 154 -17.18 -27.65 -28.79
CA ASN A 154 -17.88 -27.67 -30.07
C ASN A 154 -18.86 -26.49 -30.19
N LYS A 155 -18.86 -25.80 -31.34
CA LYS A 155 -19.87 -24.76 -31.67
C LYS A 155 -21.32 -25.25 -31.49
N ARG A 156 -21.56 -26.56 -31.64
CA ARG A 156 -22.86 -27.21 -31.37
C ARG A 156 -23.23 -27.24 -29.88
N ALA A 157 -22.25 -27.25 -28.98
CA ALA A 157 -22.48 -27.28 -27.54
C ALA A 157 -23.08 -25.97 -27.00
N GLY A 158 -22.74 -24.82 -27.59
CA GLY A 158 -23.37 -23.53 -27.26
C GLY A 158 -24.85 -23.47 -27.65
N ALA A 159 -25.20 -24.03 -28.82
CA ALA A 159 -26.59 -24.17 -29.23
C ALA A 159 -27.35 -25.15 -28.33
N LEU A 160 -26.79 -26.33 -28.06
CA LEU A 160 -27.37 -27.36 -27.18
C LEU A 160 -27.62 -26.85 -25.75
N GLY A 161 -26.67 -26.11 -25.17
CA GLY A 161 -26.84 -25.51 -23.84
C GLY A 161 -27.94 -24.44 -23.80
N THR A 162 -28.18 -23.74 -24.91
CA THR A 162 -29.27 -22.76 -25.03
C THR A 162 -30.61 -23.47 -25.22
N THR A 163 -30.66 -24.51 -26.06
CA THR A 163 -31.87 -25.35 -26.26
C THR A 163 -32.30 -26.02 -24.96
N LEU A 164 -31.36 -26.49 -24.14
CA LEU A 164 -31.65 -27.08 -22.83
C LEU A 164 -32.32 -26.08 -21.88
N LEU A 165 -31.85 -24.83 -21.84
CA LEU A 165 -32.49 -23.79 -21.03
C LEU A 165 -33.89 -23.42 -21.54
N VAL A 166 -34.08 -23.35 -22.86
CA VAL A 166 -35.39 -23.05 -23.45
C VAL A 166 -36.38 -24.20 -23.19
N ALA A 167 -35.96 -25.45 -23.37
CA ALA A 167 -36.78 -26.61 -23.08
C ALA A 167 -37.17 -26.69 -21.60
N PHE A 168 -36.22 -26.43 -20.70
CA PHE A 168 -36.48 -26.41 -19.26
C PHE A 168 -37.39 -25.24 -18.86
N GLY A 169 -37.19 -24.06 -19.46
CA GLY A 169 -38.08 -22.92 -19.30
C GLY A 169 -39.50 -23.20 -19.77
N ALA A 170 -39.67 -23.88 -20.92
CA ALA A 170 -40.97 -24.29 -21.42
C ALA A 170 -41.65 -25.31 -20.49
N LEU A 171 -40.91 -26.30 -20.00
CA LEU A 171 -41.41 -27.27 -19.02
C LEU A 171 -41.81 -26.61 -17.70
N ALA A 172 -41.04 -25.64 -17.23
CA ALA A 172 -41.37 -24.85 -16.05
C ALA A 172 -42.67 -24.07 -16.25
N VAL A 173 -42.88 -23.45 -17.42
CA VAL A 173 -44.13 -22.74 -17.75
C VAL A 173 -45.32 -23.70 -17.82
N VAL A 174 -45.17 -24.85 -18.48
CA VAL A 174 -46.23 -25.88 -18.54
C VAL A 174 -46.58 -26.37 -17.13
N PHE A 175 -45.57 -26.62 -16.28
CA PHE A 175 -45.77 -27.01 -14.89
C PHE A 175 -46.52 -25.95 -14.07
N LEU A 176 -46.22 -24.66 -14.28
CA LEU A 176 -46.93 -23.57 -13.61
C LEU A 176 -48.41 -23.46 -14.03
N VAL A 177 -48.72 -23.72 -15.31
CA VAL A 177 -50.09 -23.60 -15.87
C VAL A 177 -50.96 -24.83 -15.62
N ARG A 178 -50.41 -26.04 -15.79
CA ARG A 178 -51.15 -27.33 -15.78
C ARG A 178 -51.04 -28.10 -14.45
N MET A 179 -50.63 -27.45 -13.37
CA MET A 179 -50.39 -28.14 -12.09
C MET A 179 -51.67 -28.80 -11.53
N PRO A 180 -51.71 -30.13 -11.31
CA PRO A 180 -52.91 -30.83 -10.85
C PRO A 180 -53.15 -30.72 -9.33
N PHE A 181 -52.23 -30.10 -8.59
CA PHE A 181 -52.35 -29.91 -7.14
C PHE A 181 -53.11 -28.61 -6.82
N THR A 182 -53.97 -28.66 -5.81
CA THR A 182 -54.67 -27.48 -5.26
C THR A 182 -54.26 -27.26 -3.79
N GLY A 183 -54.51 -26.06 -3.25
CA GLY A 183 -54.18 -25.70 -1.85
C GLY A 183 -52.77 -25.13 -1.64
N PHE A 184 -52.32 -25.07 -0.38
CA PHE A 184 -51.07 -24.43 0.04
C PHE A 184 -49.82 -25.01 -0.66
N TRP A 185 -49.74 -26.34 -0.77
CA TRP A 185 -48.60 -27.02 -1.40
C TRP A 185 -48.45 -26.73 -2.89
N ALA A 186 -49.55 -26.47 -3.59
CA ALA A 186 -49.52 -26.05 -4.99
C ALA A 186 -48.87 -24.66 -5.15
N TRP A 187 -49.19 -23.73 -4.26
CA TRP A 187 -48.55 -22.41 -4.22
C TRP A 187 -47.07 -22.49 -3.85
N TYR A 188 -46.71 -23.33 -2.86
CA TYR A 188 -45.31 -23.56 -2.49
C TYR A 188 -44.49 -24.14 -3.65
N ALA A 189 -45.04 -25.10 -4.38
CA ALA A 189 -44.35 -25.73 -5.51
C ALA A 189 -44.21 -24.78 -6.72
N ARG A 190 -45.22 -23.94 -7.00
CA ARG A 190 -45.10 -22.85 -7.99
C ARG A 190 -44.04 -21.83 -7.59
N ALA A 191 -44.06 -21.40 -6.33
CA ALA A 191 -43.08 -20.49 -5.76
C ALA A 191 -41.67 -21.07 -5.82
N SER A 192 -41.51 -22.39 -5.61
CA SER A 192 -40.23 -23.08 -5.72
C SER A 192 -39.63 -23.01 -7.12
N VAL A 193 -40.45 -22.99 -8.18
CA VAL A 193 -39.93 -22.87 -9.57
C VAL A 193 -39.53 -21.42 -9.90
N VAL A 194 -40.30 -20.44 -9.42
CA VAL A 194 -40.16 -19.02 -9.80
C VAL A 194 -39.16 -18.27 -8.93
N LEU A 195 -39.19 -18.45 -7.62
CA LEU A 195 -38.40 -17.64 -6.68
C LEU A 195 -36.88 -17.79 -6.83
N PRO A 196 -36.30 -18.97 -7.15
CA PRO A 196 -34.87 -19.06 -7.44
C PRO A 196 -34.44 -18.21 -8.65
N VAL A 197 -35.30 -18.05 -9.67
CA VAL A 197 -35.03 -17.21 -10.84
C VAL A 197 -35.08 -15.73 -10.47
N VAL A 198 -36.09 -15.33 -9.69
CA VAL A 198 -36.21 -13.96 -9.15
C VAL A 198 -35.01 -13.63 -8.25
N GLY A 199 -34.65 -14.56 -7.36
CA GLY A 199 -33.48 -14.45 -6.50
C GLY A 199 -32.19 -14.29 -7.29
N TRP A 200 -32.01 -15.02 -8.40
CA TRP A 200 -30.86 -14.83 -9.28
C TRP A 200 -30.83 -13.44 -9.92
N LEU A 201 -31.96 -12.91 -10.39
CA LEU A 201 -32.04 -11.56 -10.95
C LEU A 201 -31.69 -10.49 -9.91
N TRP A 202 -32.19 -10.62 -8.68
CA TRP A 202 -31.83 -9.73 -7.57
C TRP A 202 -30.36 -9.86 -7.19
N ALA A 203 -29.84 -11.07 -7.06
CA ALA A 203 -28.42 -11.31 -6.78
C ALA A 203 -27.54 -10.67 -7.85
N LYS A 204 -27.90 -10.82 -9.13
CA LYS A 204 -27.20 -10.18 -10.25
C LYS A 204 -27.20 -8.65 -10.13
N GLN A 205 -28.36 -8.04 -9.84
CA GLN A 205 -28.45 -6.58 -9.66
C GLN A 205 -27.60 -6.08 -8.49
N ILE A 206 -27.61 -6.79 -7.36
CA ILE A 206 -26.79 -6.48 -6.18
C ILE A 206 -25.30 -6.54 -6.53
N CYS A 207 -24.86 -7.63 -7.18
CA CYS A 207 -23.47 -7.80 -7.62
C CYS A 207 -23.04 -6.73 -8.63
N GLU A 208 -23.88 -6.41 -9.62
CA GLU A 208 -23.56 -5.37 -10.61
C GLU A 208 -23.48 -3.97 -9.99
N ARG A 209 -24.38 -3.63 -9.05
CA ARG A 209 -24.32 -2.35 -8.32
C ARG A 209 -23.04 -2.24 -7.50
N ALA A 210 -22.71 -3.28 -6.72
CA ALA A 210 -21.48 -3.31 -5.93
C ALA A 210 -20.22 -3.25 -6.81
N ALA A 211 -20.20 -3.97 -7.93
CA ALA A 211 -19.07 -3.94 -8.87
C ALA A 211 -18.89 -2.56 -9.53
N LYS A 212 -19.99 -1.86 -9.85
CA LYS A 212 -19.95 -0.49 -10.36
C LYS A 212 -19.42 0.49 -9.32
N ASP A 213 -19.89 0.40 -8.07
CA ASP A 213 -19.41 1.27 -6.98
C ASP A 213 -17.91 1.05 -6.71
N LEU A 214 -17.47 -0.20 -6.59
CA LEU A 214 -16.05 -0.53 -6.40
C LEU A 214 -15.18 0.00 -7.56
N ARG A 215 -15.58 -0.20 -8.82
CA ARG A 215 -14.85 0.30 -9.99
C ARG A 215 -14.86 1.82 -10.09
N ALA A 216 -15.95 2.49 -9.73
CA ALA A 216 -16.02 3.95 -9.71
C ALA A 216 -15.04 4.54 -8.69
N ARG A 217 -14.93 3.93 -7.51
CA ARG A 217 -13.94 4.33 -6.48
C ARG A 217 -12.50 4.04 -6.91
N TRP A 218 -12.26 2.91 -7.58
CA TRP A 218 -10.97 2.61 -8.18
C TRP A 218 -10.56 3.70 -9.18
N ASP A 219 -11.42 4.04 -10.15
CA ASP A 219 -11.12 5.07 -11.15
C ASP A 219 -10.97 6.47 -10.53
N SER A 220 -11.79 6.81 -9.53
CA SER A 220 -11.70 8.09 -8.81
C SER A 220 -10.34 8.25 -8.13
N LEU A 221 -9.85 7.24 -7.41
CA LEU A 221 -8.57 7.30 -6.71
C LEU A 221 -7.41 7.55 -7.67
N LEU A 222 -7.41 6.87 -8.81
CA LEU A 222 -6.35 7.01 -9.82
C LEU A 222 -6.49 8.28 -10.68
N SER A 223 -7.65 8.92 -10.68
CA SER A 223 -7.90 10.18 -11.38
C SER A 223 -7.69 11.40 -10.49
N GLY A 224 -7.19 11.23 -9.27
CA GLY A 224 -7.00 12.32 -8.30
C GLY A 224 -8.31 12.84 -7.69
N GLY A 225 -9.41 12.11 -7.86
CA GLY A 225 -10.69 12.44 -7.25
C GLY A 225 -10.65 12.15 -5.75
N GLY A 226 -10.66 13.20 -4.93
CA GLY A 226 -10.58 13.21 -3.46
C GLY A 226 -11.77 12.58 -2.73
N LEU A 227 -12.27 11.44 -3.19
CA LEU A 227 -13.21 10.60 -2.46
C LEU A 227 -12.48 10.00 -1.24
N GLY A 228 -12.42 10.78 -0.16
CA GLY A 228 -11.94 10.30 1.13
C GLY A 228 -12.70 9.05 1.55
N ALA A 229 -11.98 8.06 2.08
CA ALA A 229 -12.59 6.84 2.58
C ALA A 229 -13.59 7.17 3.70
N LYS A 230 -14.88 6.96 3.45
CA LYS A 230 -15.91 7.12 4.48
C LYS A 230 -15.90 5.90 5.40
N ILE A 231 -15.43 6.06 6.63
CA ILE A 231 -15.48 5.02 7.67
C ILE A 231 -16.25 5.54 8.87
N PRO A 232 -17.59 5.46 8.83
CA PRO A 232 -18.41 5.79 10.01
C PRO A 232 -18.06 4.91 11.21
N GLU A 233 -17.61 3.68 10.97
CA GLU A 233 -17.25 2.69 12.00
C GLU A 233 -16.00 3.08 12.83
N ALA A 234 -15.22 4.07 12.40
CA ALA A 234 -14.06 4.57 13.14
C ALA A 234 -14.42 5.72 14.09
N VAL A 235 -15.65 6.24 14.02
CA VAL A 235 -16.15 7.32 14.87
C VAL A 235 -17.10 6.71 15.90
N PRO A 236 -16.74 6.68 17.19
CA PRO A 236 -17.64 6.18 18.23
C PRO A 236 -18.93 7.01 18.25
N GLY A 237 -20.07 6.38 18.00
CA GLY A 237 -21.38 7.05 18.01
C GLY A 237 -21.98 7.17 19.41
N SER A 238 -21.51 6.35 20.36
CA SER A 238 -21.97 6.38 21.75
C SER A 238 -20.88 5.99 22.76
N PRO A 239 -20.95 6.48 24.02
CA PRO A 239 -20.07 6.05 25.11
C PRO A 239 -20.34 4.57 25.44
N GLY A 240 -19.58 3.66 24.85
CA GLY A 240 -19.76 2.20 25.01
C GLY A 240 -19.35 1.38 23.78
N GLU A 241 -19.12 2.03 22.63
CA GLU A 241 -18.74 1.35 21.39
C GLU A 241 -17.27 0.90 21.39
N THR A 242 -17.01 -0.26 22.02
CA THR A 242 -15.65 -0.80 22.19
C THR A 242 -14.94 -1.16 20.88
N ALA A 243 -15.68 -1.49 19.82
CA ALA A 243 -15.11 -1.83 18.52
C ALA A 243 -14.55 -0.60 17.79
N ALA A 244 -15.30 0.50 17.78
CA ALA A 244 -14.88 1.77 17.18
C ALA A 244 -13.67 2.35 17.91
N GLU A 245 -13.66 2.32 19.25
CA GLU A 245 -12.52 2.83 20.02
C GLU A 245 -11.27 1.97 19.82
N ARG A 246 -11.39 0.63 19.75
CA ARG A 246 -10.26 -0.25 19.39
C ARG A 246 -9.71 0.08 18.00
N LEU A 247 -10.57 0.32 17.03
CA LEU A 247 -10.17 0.71 15.68
C LEU A 247 -9.44 2.07 15.69
N ARG A 248 -9.96 3.05 16.42
CA ARG A 248 -9.34 4.38 16.58
C ARG A 248 -7.95 4.27 17.20
N GLN A 249 -7.81 3.49 18.28
CA GLN A 249 -6.53 3.25 18.94
C GLN A 249 -5.55 2.52 18.01
N ALA A 250 -6.01 1.54 17.22
CA ALA A 250 -5.17 0.83 16.26
C ALA A 250 -4.68 1.76 15.12
N LEU A 251 -5.54 2.66 14.61
CA LEU A 251 -5.14 3.66 13.62
C LEU A 251 -4.16 4.69 14.20
N ALA A 252 -4.37 5.14 15.43
CA ALA A 252 -3.44 6.03 16.13
C ALA A 252 -2.07 5.36 16.35
N ALA A 253 -2.06 4.09 16.78
CA ALA A 253 -0.84 3.31 16.94
C ALA A 253 -0.11 3.09 15.60
N LEU A 254 -0.85 2.84 14.51
CA LEU A 254 -0.29 2.76 13.16
C LEU A 254 0.37 4.08 12.75
N SER A 255 -0.30 5.21 12.97
CA SER A 255 0.24 6.54 12.65
C SER A 255 1.50 6.85 13.46
N ALA A 256 1.48 6.62 14.78
CA ALA A 256 2.65 6.78 15.65
C ALA A 256 3.84 5.90 15.18
N GLU A 257 3.55 4.66 14.80
CA GLU A 257 4.58 3.74 14.29
C GLU A 257 5.21 4.23 12.97
N GLN A 258 4.42 4.80 12.07
CA GLN A 258 4.93 5.39 10.82
C GLN A 258 5.75 6.66 11.05
N GLN A 259 5.48 7.41 12.11
CA GLN A 259 6.21 8.63 12.46
C GLN A 259 7.52 8.38 13.23
N SER A 260 7.68 7.17 13.77
CA SER A 260 8.86 6.77 14.57
C SER A 260 10.19 6.97 13.84
N ASN A 261 11.24 7.27 14.62
CA ASN A 261 12.60 7.54 14.14
C ASN A 261 13.54 6.32 14.18
N SER A 262 13.01 5.10 14.33
CA SER A 262 13.79 3.86 14.38
C SER A 262 13.56 3.04 13.11
N VAL A 263 14.64 2.68 12.41
CA VAL A 263 14.63 1.88 11.17
C VAL A 263 15.53 0.66 11.30
N PHE A 264 15.35 -0.32 10.43
CA PHE A 264 16.01 -1.62 10.55
C PHE A 264 16.90 -1.91 9.35
N TYR A 265 18.13 -2.35 9.60
CA TYR A 265 19.09 -2.77 8.58
C TYR A 265 19.12 -4.29 8.46
N ALA A 266 18.83 -4.81 7.26
CA ALA A 266 18.62 -6.24 7.00
C ALA A 266 19.65 -6.82 6.02
N GLY A 267 20.95 -6.66 6.34
CA GLY A 267 22.05 -7.23 5.55
C GLY A 267 22.01 -6.76 4.08
N PRO A 268 22.04 -7.67 3.09
CA PRO A 268 22.02 -7.31 1.67
C PRO A 268 20.77 -6.57 1.19
N LYS A 269 19.66 -6.61 1.95
CA LYS A 269 18.44 -5.83 1.65
C LYS A 269 18.61 -4.34 1.97
N GLY A 270 19.67 -3.96 2.68
CA GLY A 270 19.92 -2.59 3.12
C GLY A 270 18.98 -2.16 4.26
N ILE A 271 18.76 -0.86 4.37
CA ILE A 271 17.84 -0.28 5.36
C ILE A 271 16.41 -0.40 4.83
N LEU A 272 15.58 -1.14 5.57
CA LEU A 272 14.20 -1.41 5.19
C LEU A 272 13.40 -0.11 5.08
N GLY A 273 12.63 0.03 4.00
CA GLY A 273 11.83 1.22 3.70
C GLY A 273 12.57 2.29 2.90
N MET A 274 13.90 2.43 3.02
CA MET A 274 14.65 3.53 2.40
C MET A 274 14.93 3.35 0.90
N GLY A 275 14.72 2.16 0.37
CA GLY A 275 14.99 1.82 -1.02
C GLY A 275 16.44 1.42 -1.26
N THR A 276 16.86 1.41 -2.52
CA THR A 276 18.18 0.94 -2.92
C THR A 276 19.23 2.02 -2.69
N ARG A 277 20.36 1.65 -2.07
CA ARG A 277 21.53 2.52 -1.97
C ARG A 277 22.19 2.66 -3.33
N TRP A 278 22.41 3.89 -3.77
CA TRP A 278 22.92 4.21 -5.11
C TRP A 278 24.23 4.98 -5.10
N GLY A 279 24.57 5.61 -3.97
CA GLY A 279 25.77 6.40 -3.80
C GLY A 279 26.33 6.28 -2.38
N SER A 280 27.64 6.37 -2.25
CA SER A 280 28.37 6.49 -0.99
C SER A 280 29.57 7.41 -1.22
N TRP A 281 29.70 8.43 -0.36
CA TRP A 281 30.79 9.37 -0.36
C TRP A 281 31.34 9.47 1.05
N GLN A 282 32.66 9.39 1.17
CA GLN A 282 33.33 9.31 2.46
C GLN A 282 34.45 10.34 2.52
N LEU A 283 34.32 11.28 3.46
CA LEU A 283 35.35 12.22 3.87
C LEU A 283 35.96 11.68 5.16
N ALA A 284 37.21 11.23 5.12
CA ALA A 284 37.89 10.67 6.27
C ALA A 284 39.31 11.22 6.33
N GLU A 285 39.61 12.04 7.33
CA GLU A 285 40.91 12.68 7.50
C GLU A 285 41.24 12.80 8.99
N ASP A 286 42.53 13.00 9.27
CA ASP A 286 43.06 13.08 10.63
C ASP A 286 42.84 14.47 11.24
N LEU A 287 42.53 14.50 12.53
CA LEU A 287 42.33 15.68 13.35
C LEU A 287 43.69 16.17 13.84
N VAL A 288 44.31 17.05 13.05
CA VAL A 288 45.59 17.69 13.40
C VAL A 288 45.30 19.09 13.96
N PRO A 289 45.96 19.51 15.05
CA PRO A 289 45.85 20.89 15.53
C PRO A 289 46.36 21.90 14.48
N LYS A 290 45.67 23.04 14.37
CA LYS A 290 46.06 24.13 13.46
C LYS A 290 47.37 24.80 13.88
N ASP A 291 47.55 24.99 15.20
CA ASP A 291 48.80 25.43 15.80
C ASP A 291 49.46 24.21 16.47
N PRO A 292 50.69 23.81 16.09
CA PRO A 292 51.38 22.65 16.67
C PRO A 292 51.58 22.74 18.19
N ASP A 293 51.62 23.96 18.74
CA ASP A 293 51.82 24.23 20.16
C ASP A 293 50.51 24.25 20.98
N LYS A 294 49.36 24.03 20.34
CA LYS A 294 48.04 24.04 21.00
C LYS A 294 47.30 22.74 20.80
N GLU A 295 46.55 22.34 21.82
CA GLU A 295 45.63 21.21 21.72
C GLU A 295 44.30 21.65 21.07
N ILE A 296 43.66 20.71 20.38
CA ILE A 296 42.31 20.89 19.82
C ILE A 296 41.31 21.04 20.96
N HIS A 297 40.36 21.97 20.82
CA HIS A 297 39.26 22.07 21.77
C HIS A 297 38.37 20.82 21.69
N PRO A 298 38.14 20.07 22.80
CA PRO A 298 37.35 18.85 22.75
C PRO A 298 35.90 19.13 22.31
N PHE A 299 35.44 18.45 21.27
CA PHE A 299 34.06 18.49 20.79
C PHE A 299 33.50 17.08 20.64
N ARG A 300 32.18 16.94 20.63
CA ARG A 300 31.50 15.64 20.45
C ARG A 300 31.06 15.47 19.01
N SER A 301 30.89 14.22 18.56
CA SER A 301 30.31 13.92 17.25
C SER A 301 28.92 14.55 17.08
N TRP A 302 28.14 14.63 18.17
CA TRP A 302 26.85 15.32 18.19
C TRP A 302 26.94 16.80 17.82
N ASP A 303 28.01 17.51 18.18
CA ASP A 303 28.14 18.95 17.91
C ASP A 303 28.32 19.20 16.41
N VAL A 304 29.09 18.34 15.74
CA VAL A 304 29.23 18.33 14.28
C VAL A 304 27.89 18.03 13.61
N VAL A 305 27.20 16.97 14.05
CA VAL A 305 25.88 16.56 13.51
C VAL A 305 24.83 17.65 13.68
N ARG A 306 24.82 18.35 14.83
CA ARG A 306 23.88 19.44 15.10
C ARG A 306 24.11 20.62 14.15
N ASN A 307 25.36 21.01 13.93
CA ASN A 307 25.68 22.09 13.00
C ASN A 307 25.27 21.72 11.56
N ILE A 308 25.53 20.48 11.15
CA ILE A 308 25.07 19.94 9.86
C ILE A 308 23.54 20.00 9.76
N HIS A 309 22.80 19.56 10.80
CA HIS A 309 21.33 19.62 10.84
C HIS A 309 20.82 21.05 10.60
N ASP A 310 21.37 22.02 11.33
CA ASP A 310 20.93 23.42 11.25
C ASP A 310 21.20 24.02 9.86
N LYS A 311 22.31 23.65 9.21
CA LYS A 311 22.62 24.09 7.85
C LYS A 311 21.76 23.42 6.79
N LEU A 312 21.42 22.14 6.95
CA LEU A 312 20.54 21.43 6.04
C LEU A 312 19.11 21.98 6.04
N ARG A 313 18.62 22.51 7.18
CA ARG A 313 17.32 23.21 7.24
C ARG A 313 17.28 24.45 6.36
N MET A 314 18.43 25.05 6.07
CA MET A 314 18.55 26.23 5.23
C MET A 314 18.72 25.89 3.74
N LEU A 315 18.69 24.61 3.36
CA LEU A 315 18.95 24.17 1.98
C LEU A 315 17.88 24.62 0.97
N GLU A 316 16.67 24.93 1.44
CA GLU A 316 15.62 25.58 0.64
C GLU A 316 15.97 27.03 0.29
N ARG A 317 16.76 27.71 1.14
CA ARG A 317 17.11 29.12 0.96
C ARG A 317 18.26 29.24 -0.02
N GLY A 318 17.92 29.48 -1.28
CA GLY A 318 18.87 29.74 -2.35
C GLY A 318 19.28 31.21 -2.46
N PRO A 319 20.41 31.50 -3.12
CA PRO A 319 20.80 32.87 -3.48
C PRO A 319 19.94 33.46 -4.62
N LEU A 320 19.21 32.60 -5.35
CA LEU A 320 18.32 33.00 -6.44
C LEU A 320 16.86 32.98 -5.98
N ASN A 321 16.07 33.95 -6.45
CA ASN A 321 14.63 34.03 -6.18
C ASN A 321 13.82 32.97 -6.94
N THR A 322 14.42 32.30 -7.92
CA THR A 322 13.80 31.26 -8.76
C THR A 322 14.69 30.03 -8.81
N GLY A 323 14.10 28.85 -8.58
CA GLY A 323 14.85 27.59 -8.48
C GLY A 323 15.31 27.34 -7.05
N GLY A 324 14.49 26.60 -6.31
CA GLY A 324 14.77 26.18 -4.94
C GLY A 324 14.69 24.67 -4.82
N PHE A 325 15.47 24.11 -3.90
CA PHE A 325 15.32 22.73 -3.50
C PHE A 325 14.00 22.58 -2.72
N PRO A 326 13.18 21.54 -2.96
CA PRO A 326 11.97 21.32 -2.15
C PRO A 326 12.34 21.14 -0.69
N THR A 327 11.46 21.60 0.22
CA THR A 327 11.70 21.56 1.66
C THR A 327 12.06 20.14 2.11
N PRO A 328 13.29 19.90 2.62
CA PRO A 328 13.68 18.59 3.08
C PRO A 328 13.01 18.22 4.40
N SER A 329 12.60 16.96 4.55
CA SER A 329 12.31 16.38 5.86
C SER A 329 13.63 15.90 6.49
N ILE A 330 14.06 16.56 7.57
CA ILE A 330 15.29 16.23 8.29
C ILE A 330 14.92 15.50 9.58
N LYS A 331 15.44 14.27 9.75
CA LYS A 331 15.19 13.45 10.94
C LYS A 331 16.47 12.75 11.40
N HIS A 332 16.62 12.59 12.70
CA HIS A 332 17.67 11.74 13.29
C HIS A 332 17.14 10.31 13.37
N TRP A 333 17.69 9.44 12.54
CA TRP A 333 17.34 8.03 12.45
C TRP A 333 18.25 7.18 13.33
N ILE A 334 17.64 6.21 13.99
CA ILE A 334 18.34 5.16 14.72
C ILE A 334 18.19 3.86 13.95
N VAL A 335 19.30 3.41 13.36
CA VAL A 335 19.36 2.19 12.56
C VAL A 335 19.76 1.02 13.46
N SER A 336 18.87 0.05 13.57
CA SER A 336 19.09 -1.19 14.33
C SER A 336 19.36 -2.36 13.37
N PRO A 337 20.46 -3.11 13.53
CA PRO A 337 20.71 -4.29 12.70
C PRO A 337 19.73 -5.42 13.05
N ILE A 338 19.24 -6.12 12.03
CA ILE A 338 18.46 -7.34 12.16
C ILE A 338 19.12 -8.48 11.36
N GLY A 339 18.84 -9.73 11.72
CA GLY A 339 19.31 -10.87 10.94
C GLY A 339 18.79 -10.82 9.50
N GLU A 340 19.62 -11.23 8.53
CA GLU A 340 19.35 -11.17 7.08
C GLU A 340 18.02 -11.82 6.65
N ASN A 341 17.59 -12.87 7.36
CA ASN A 341 16.34 -13.60 7.11
C ASN A 341 15.29 -13.41 8.22
N ALA A 342 15.43 -12.36 9.03
CA ALA A 342 14.49 -12.07 10.10
C ALA A 342 13.09 -11.77 9.52
N LYS A 343 12.10 -12.54 9.97
CA LYS A 343 10.67 -12.36 9.60
C LYS A 343 9.94 -11.40 10.53
N GLU A 344 10.68 -10.74 11.42
CA GLU A 344 10.13 -9.88 12.45
C GLU A 344 11.19 -8.88 12.88
N VAL A 345 10.71 -7.70 13.27
CA VAL A 345 11.54 -6.64 13.85
C VAL A 345 10.97 -6.28 15.20
N SER A 346 11.85 -5.93 16.15
CA SER A 346 11.46 -5.46 17.47
C SER A 346 11.73 -3.96 17.55
N ARG A 347 10.70 -3.19 17.87
CA ARG A 347 10.85 -1.74 18.06
C ARG A 347 11.42 -1.43 19.45
N PRO A 348 12.19 -0.34 19.58
CA PRO A 348 12.72 0.06 20.87
C PRO A 348 11.56 0.38 21.84
N GLY A 349 11.72 -0.01 23.09
CA GLY A 349 10.80 0.30 24.19
C GLY A 349 11.59 0.76 25.42
N GLY A 350 10.89 1.24 26.44
CA GLY A 350 11.50 1.73 27.69
C GLY A 350 11.24 3.22 27.94
N THR A 351 11.89 3.77 28.97
CA THR A 351 11.71 5.15 29.45
C THR A 351 12.18 6.22 28.46
N ASP A 352 13.14 5.86 27.62
CA ASP A 352 13.76 6.74 26.62
C ASP A 352 13.01 6.76 25.28
N VAL A 353 11.89 6.05 25.20
CA VAL A 353 11.05 5.94 24.01
C VAL A 353 9.68 6.53 24.29
N GLU A 354 9.20 7.37 23.39
CA GLU A 354 7.84 7.92 23.41
C GLU A 354 7.15 7.61 22.09
N ALA A 355 6.02 6.88 22.14
CA ALA A 355 5.26 6.49 20.95
C ALA A 355 6.14 5.89 19.83
N TYR A 356 7.02 4.95 20.19
CA TYR A 356 8.02 4.29 19.32
C TYR A 356 9.18 5.18 18.82
N THR A 357 9.22 6.44 19.23
CA THR A 357 10.27 7.41 18.89
C THR A 357 11.29 7.51 20.02
N ILE A 358 12.57 7.33 19.71
CA ILE A 358 13.66 7.53 20.67
C ILE A 358 13.85 9.02 20.92
N LYS A 359 13.88 9.43 22.19
CA LYS A 359 14.01 10.82 22.63
C LYS A 359 15.40 11.40 22.35
N SER A 360 15.48 12.72 22.24
CA SER A 360 16.70 13.45 21.85
C SER A 360 17.93 13.16 22.72
N HIS A 361 17.78 12.93 24.03
CA HIS A 361 18.92 12.63 24.90
C HIS A 361 19.54 11.27 24.55
N ALA A 362 18.72 10.25 24.32
CA ALA A 362 19.18 8.92 23.92
C ALA A 362 19.79 8.94 22.51
N ILE A 363 19.26 9.76 21.58
CA ILE A 363 19.87 9.98 20.26
C ILE A 363 21.29 10.54 20.41
N GLN A 364 21.48 11.54 21.28
CA GLN A 364 22.79 12.14 21.54
C GLN A 364 23.77 11.11 22.11
N ASP A 365 23.32 10.27 23.05
CA ASP A 365 24.15 9.21 23.61
C ASP A 365 24.57 8.17 22.56
N ILE A 366 23.63 7.72 21.72
CA ILE A 366 23.91 6.77 20.62
C ILE A 366 24.92 7.38 19.65
N CYS A 367 24.73 8.63 19.23
CA CYS A 367 25.64 9.33 18.31
C CYS A 367 27.08 9.43 18.85
N ASN A 368 27.24 9.65 20.15
CA ASN A 368 28.55 9.86 20.76
C ASN A 368 29.27 8.55 21.13
N LYS A 369 28.53 7.50 21.54
CA LYS A 369 29.12 6.30 22.14
C LYS A 369 29.07 5.06 21.23
N GLN A 370 28.04 4.92 20.39
CA GLN A 370 27.78 3.67 19.64
C GLN A 370 28.29 3.75 18.21
N GLN A 371 29.61 3.80 18.06
CA GLN A 371 30.28 3.97 16.76
C GLN A 371 30.88 2.66 16.19
N PHE A 372 31.18 1.69 17.05
CA PHE A 372 31.80 0.43 16.66
C PHE A 372 31.16 -0.76 17.39
N GLY A 373 31.14 -1.94 16.75
CA GLY A 373 30.55 -3.17 17.30
C GLY A 373 29.06 -3.36 17.02
N SER A 374 28.42 -4.24 17.80
CA SER A 374 26.98 -4.50 17.76
C SER A 374 26.23 -3.41 18.52
N GLY A 375 25.20 -2.84 17.91
CA GLY A 375 24.44 -1.77 18.54
C GLY A 375 23.60 -0.98 17.56
N GLN A 376 22.87 0.00 18.10
CA GLN A 376 22.13 0.96 17.32
C GLN A 376 23.09 2.00 16.75
N ARG A 377 22.80 2.50 15.55
CA ARG A 377 23.63 3.50 14.90
C ARG A 377 22.84 4.76 14.60
N HIS A 378 23.46 5.90 14.84
CA HIS A 378 22.90 7.20 14.51
C HIS A 378 23.14 7.53 13.04
N TYR A 379 22.09 7.97 12.36
CA TYR A 379 22.15 8.54 11.02
C TYR A 379 21.32 9.83 10.99
N LEU A 380 21.90 10.93 10.50
CA LEU A 380 21.13 12.11 10.15
C LEU A 380 20.58 11.93 8.75
N GLY A 381 19.26 11.80 8.62
CA GLY A 381 18.59 11.63 7.34
C GLY A 381 17.98 12.91 6.82
N VAL A 382 18.22 13.19 5.54
CA VAL A 382 17.57 14.24 4.76
C VAL A 382 16.76 13.56 3.68
N GLN A 383 15.45 13.78 3.69
CA GLN A 383 14.51 13.09 2.83
C GLN A 383 13.69 14.06 1.99
N TRP A 384 13.51 13.72 0.71
CA TRP A 384 12.62 14.41 -0.20
C TRP A 384 11.57 13.46 -0.76
N THR A 385 10.31 13.89 -0.70
CA THR A 385 9.19 13.25 -1.40
C THR A 385 8.95 14.00 -2.70
N LEU A 386 9.39 13.41 -3.81
CA LEU A 386 9.26 13.98 -5.15
C LEU A 386 8.23 13.20 -5.97
N TRP A 387 7.82 13.78 -7.11
CA TRP A 387 6.91 13.12 -8.06
C TRP A 387 5.62 12.61 -7.39
N ASP A 388 5.06 13.41 -6.48
CA ASP A 388 3.84 13.07 -5.74
C ASP A 388 3.95 11.70 -5.01
N GLY A 389 5.06 11.49 -4.30
CA GLY A 389 5.36 10.28 -3.53
C GLY A 389 5.86 9.08 -4.35
N GLN A 390 5.99 9.22 -5.67
CA GLN A 390 6.53 8.16 -6.52
C GLN A 390 8.05 8.02 -6.37
N LEU A 391 8.77 9.10 -6.10
CA LEU A 391 10.21 9.06 -5.85
C LEU A 391 10.50 9.59 -4.45
N ILE A 392 11.18 8.77 -3.64
CA ILE A 392 11.73 9.25 -2.37
C ILE A 392 13.25 9.14 -2.45
N ILE A 393 13.91 10.26 -2.19
CA ILE A 393 15.36 10.32 -2.07
C ILE A 393 15.67 10.52 -0.61
N THR A 394 16.48 9.63 -0.03
CA THR A 394 16.98 9.77 1.34
C THR A 394 18.51 9.80 1.32
N MET A 395 19.08 10.89 1.82
CA MET A 395 20.51 11.02 2.07
C MET A 395 20.76 10.79 3.55
N LEU A 396 21.50 9.75 3.89
CA LEU A 396 21.87 9.45 5.27
C LEU A 396 23.32 9.84 5.52
N ILE A 397 23.53 10.61 6.59
CA ILE A 397 24.82 11.16 6.98
C ILE A 397 25.21 10.53 8.32
N THR A 398 26.42 9.99 8.41
CA THR A 398 27.01 9.51 9.66
C THR A 398 28.30 10.24 9.94
N VAL A 399 28.48 10.61 11.20
CA VAL A 399 29.72 11.20 11.71
C VAL A 399 30.31 10.24 12.73
N THR A 400 31.53 9.80 12.49
CA THR A 400 32.25 8.84 13.32
C THR A 400 33.61 9.42 13.63
N VAL A 401 34.01 9.35 14.91
CA VAL A 401 35.32 9.79 15.37
C VAL A 401 36.02 8.57 15.94
N LEU A 402 37.01 8.07 15.21
CA LEU A 402 37.78 6.90 15.60
C LEU A 402 39.26 7.25 15.60
N HIS A 403 39.89 7.21 16.78
CA HIS A 403 41.32 7.43 16.98
C HIS A 403 41.92 8.54 16.11
N GLU A 404 41.76 9.80 16.53
CA GLU A 404 42.21 11.00 15.82
C GLU A 404 41.65 11.18 14.39
N THR A 405 40.98 10.20 13.80
CA THR A 405 40.37 10.35 12.48
C THR A 405 38.89 10.70 12.59
N LEU A 406 38.49 11.77 11.92
CA LEU A 406 37.08 12.10 11.71
C LEU A 406 36.62 11.55 10.37
N ARG A 407 35.60 10.70 10.40
CA ARG A 407 34.95 10.14 9.21
C ARG A 407 33.51 10.64 9.11
N ILE A 408 33.21 11.29 7.99
CA ILE A 408 31.87 11.68 7.56
C ILE A 408 31.52 10.83 6.35
N GLU A 409 30.49 10.01 6.49
CA GLU A 409 29.97 9.20 5.40
C GLU A 409 28.56 9.64 5.03
N ILE A 410 28.34 9.80 3.73
CA ILE A 410 27.08 10.24 3.16
C ILE A 410 26.64 9.17 2.18
N THR A 411 25.44 8.65 2.37
CA THR A 411 24.88 7.57 1.56
C THR A 411 23.55 7.96 0.95
N GLY A 412 23.43 7.81 -0.36
CA GLY A 412 22.21 8.08 -1.09
C GLY A 412 21.37 6.83 -1.24
N HIS A 413 20.11 6.91 -0.82
CA HIS A 413 19.09 5.89 -1.00
C HIS A 413 17.96 6.45 -1.86
N ALA A 414 17.41 5.61 -2.74
CA ALA A 414 16.30 5.96 -3.60
C ALA A 414 15.24 4.87 -3.57
N LEU A 415 14.01 5.26 -3.25
CA LEU A 415 12.83 4.42 -3.35
C LEU A 415 12.05 4.82 -4.60
N GLY A 416 12.04 3.94 -5.60
CA GLY A 416 11.38 4.17 -6.89
C GLY A 416 9.86 4.03 -6.82
N PRO A 417 9.15 4.24 -7.94
CA PRO A 417 7.68 4.30 -7.99
C PRO A 417 7.02 3.01 -7.52
N VAL A 418 5.73 3.08 -7.17
CA VAL A 418 4.92 1.87 -6.92
C VAL A 418 4.79 1.10 -8.24
N ASN A 419 4.81 -0.23 -8.17
CA ASN A 419 4.68 -1.10 -9.34
C ASN A 419 3.47 -0.71 -10.22
N SER A 420 3.66 -0.73 -11.54
CA SER A 420 2.64 -0.38 -12.54
C SER A 420 1.30 -1.12 -12.42
N LEU A 421 1.30 -2.29 -11.75
CA LEU A 421 0.06 -2.97 -11.38
C LEU A 421 -0.86 -1.97 -10.69
N PHE A 422 -0.40 -1.23 -9.68
CA PHE A 422 -1.19 -0.34 -8.83
C PHE A 422 -1.69 0.93 -9.51
N THR A 423 -1.14 1.30 -10.67
CA THR A 423 -1.52 2.52 -11.41
C THR A 423 -2.48 2.26 -12.58
N SER A 424 -2.81 0.98 -12.87
CA SER A 424 -3.75 0.63 -13.93
C SER A 424 -5.20 1.01 -13.59
N LYS A 425 -5.89 1.63 -14.56
CA LYS A 425 -7.32 1.98 -14.46
C LYS A 425 -8.23 0.78 -14.75
N PRO A 426 -9.47 0.77 -14.22
CA PRO A 426 -10.43 -0.29 -14.51
C PRO A 426 -10.81 -0.29 -16.00
N GLU A 427 -10.55 -1.39 -16.69
CA GLU A 427 -11.03 -1.61 -18.06
C GLU A 427 -12.23 -2.57 -18.06
N ALA A 428 -13.27 -2.24 -18.84
CA ALA A 428 -14.40 -3.14 -18.99
C ALA A 428 -14.00 -4.33 -19.89
N PRO A 429 -14.38 -5.58 -19.57
CA PRO A 429 -14.06 -6.72 -20.41
C PRO A 429 -14.69 -6.52 -21.79
N THR A 430 -13.89 -6.62 -22.85
CA THR A 430 -14.36 -6.51 -24.24
C THR A 430 -14.13 -7.82 -24.98
N LYS A 431 -15.04 -8.13 -25.92
CA LYS A 431 -14.88 -9.24 -26.85
C LYS A 431 -14.97 -8.69 -28.27
N GLU A 432 -14.00 -9.07 -29.10
CA GLU A 432 -14.05 -8.81 -30.52
C GLU A 432 -14.97 -9.83 -31.19
N VAL A 433 -16.01 -9.33 -31.84
CA VAL A 433 -16.95 -10.14 -32.61
C VAL A 433 -16.95 -9.61 -34.03
N ALA A 434 -16.81 -10.51 -35.01
CA ALA A 434 -16.94 -10.15 -36.42
C ALA A 434 -18.35 -9.58 -36.67
N LYS A 435 -18.45 -8.49 -37.42
CA LYS A 435 -19.76 -7.93 -37.76
C LYS A 435 -20.55 -8.96 -38.57
N ALA A 436 -21.83 -9.12 -38.25
CA ALA A 436 -22.70 -10.12 -38.88
C ALA A 436 -22.80 -9.98 -40.42
N VAL A 437 -22.60 -8.76 -40.93
CA VAL A 437 -22.72 -8.44 -42.37
C VAL A 437 -21.37 -8.26 -43.07
N LYS A 438 -20.33 -7.81 -42.34
CA LYS A 438 -18.97 -7.64 -42.87
C LYS A 438 -18.00 -8.43 -42.01
N PHE A 439 -17.85 -9.72 -42.32
CA PHE A 439 -17.08 -10.66 -41.49
C PHE A 439 -15.57 -10.34 -41.45
N TRP A 440 -15.07 -9.46 -42.33
CA TRP A 440 -13.70 -8.92 -42.32
C TRP A 440 -13.51 -7.70 -41.39
N GLU A 441 -14.58 -7.15 -40.82
CA GLU A 441 -14.52 -6.06 -39.84
C GLU A 441 -14.86 -6.60 -38.44
N THR A 442 -13.98 -6.36 -37.46
CA THR A 442 -14.25 -6.66 -36.05
C THR A 442 -14.97 -5.49 -35.37
N ARG A 443 -15.88 -5.81 -34.43
CA ARG A 443 -16.47 -4.82 -33.52
C ARG A 443 -16.17 -5.26 -32.09
N LYS A 444 -15.68 -4.33 -31.26
CA LYS A 444 -15.55 -4.53 -29.81
C LYS A 444 -16.93 -4.43 -29.17
N VAL A 445 -17.37 -5.52 -28.54
CA VAL A 445 -18.60 -5.58 -27.74
C VAL A 445 -18.20 -5.60 -26.26
N LYS A 446 -18.78 -4.70 -25.46
CA LYS A 446 -18.58 -4.68 -24.00
C LYS A 446 -19.29 -5.88 -23.39
N LEU A 447 -18.55 -6.72 -22.68
CA LEU A 447 -19.09 -7.85 -21.91
C LEU A 447 -19.74 -7.33 -20.62
N PRO A 448 -20.68 -8.09 -20.03
CA PRO A 448 -21.22 -7.77 -18.71
C PRO A 448 -20.10 -7.68 -17.68
N LEU A 449 -20.16 -6.66 -16.81
CA LEU A 449 -19.17 -6.39 -15.77
C LEU A 449 -19.02 -7.53 -14.74
N VAL A 450 -20.08 -8.32 -14.57
CA VAL A 450 -20.15 -9.48 -13.68
C VAL A 450 -20.67 -10.64 -14.51
N THR A 451 -19.90 -11.72 -14.59
CA THR A 451 -20.32 -12.94 -15.29
C THR A 451 -21.33 -13.73 -14.45
N THR A 452 -22.12 -14.59 -15.08
CA THR A 452 -23.06 -15.46 -14.34
C THR A 452 -22.35 -16.32 -13.31
N ASP A 453 -21.16 -16.82 -13.64
CA ASP A 453 -20.33 -17.63 -12.74
C ASP A 453 -19.88 -16.82 -11.52
N GLU A 454 -19.56 -15.53 -11.71
CA GLU A 454 -19.20 -14.62 -10.63
C GLU A 454 -20.38 -14.32 -9.69
N VAL A 455 -21.61 -14.20 -10.23
CA VAL A 455 -22.81 -14.07 -9.40
C VAL A 455 -23.01 -15.32 -8.54
N VAL A 456 -22.85 -16.52 -9.13
CA VAL A 456 -22.97 -17.79 -8.39
C VAL A 456 -21.88 -17.88 -7.32
N ARG A 457 -20.64 -17.51 -7.66
CA ARG A 457 -19.49 -17.46 -6.75
C ARG A 457 -19.77 -16.58 -5.53
N LEU A 458 -20.18 -15.33 -5.77
CA LEU A 458 -20.46 -14.37 -4.72
C LEU A 458 -21.66 -14.80 -3.86
N THR A 459 -22.74 -15.28 -4.48
CA THR A 459 -23.94 -15.73 -3.76
C THR A 459 -23.66 -16.97 -2.90
N ALA A 460 -22.85 -17.92 -3.38
CA ALA A 460 -22.46 -19.11 -2.61
C ALA A 460 -21.50 -18.77 -1.46
N ARG A 461 -20.62 -17.78 -1.66
CA ARG A 461 -19.65 -17.32 -0.66
C ARG A 461 -20.29 -16.47 0.43
N ALA A 462 -21.28 -15.66 0.09
CA ALA A 462 -21.87 -14.63 0.95
C ALA A 462 -22.23 -15.12 2.38
N PRO A 463 -22.91 -16.27 2.58
CA PRO A 463 -23.25 -16.76 3.91
C PRO A 463 -22.04 -17.09 4.80
N LEU A 464 -20.89 -17.43 4.19
CA LEU A 464 -19.67 -17.82 4.90
C LEU A 464 -18.78 -16.62 5.25
N THR A 465 -19.14 -15.40 4.82
CA THR A 465 -18.33 -14.19 5.03
C THR A 465 -18.23 -13.77 6.49
N GLY A 466 -19.20 -14.16 7.31
CA GLY A 466 -19.16 -13.97 8.77
C GLY A 466 -18.09 -14.80 9.49
N TYR A 467 -17.50 -15.80 8.82
CA TYR A 467 -16.44 -16.65 9.40
C TYR A 467 -15.21 -16.74 8.49
N PRO A 468 -14.33 -15.70 8.50
CA PRO A 468 -13.15 -15.61 7.64
C PRO A 468 -12.20 -16.81 7.66
N PRO A 469 -11.94 -17.50 8.80
CA PRO A 469 -11.04 -18.66 8.83
C PRO A 469 -11.46 -19.78 7.88
N LEU A 470 -12.77 -20.08 7.80
CA LEU A 470 -13.30 -21.10 6.91
C LEU A 470 -13.18 -20.69 5.44
N LEU A 471 -13.45 -19.41 5.12
CA LEU A 471 -13.26 -18.90 3.76
C LEU A 471 -11.80 -18.91 3.32
N ASN A 472 -10.87 -18.60 4.21
CA ASN A 472 -9.45 -18.65 3.92
C ASN A 472 -9.00 -20.10 3.68
N TRP A 473 -9.56 -21.07 4.41
CA TRP A 473 -9.29 -22.49 4.21
C TRP A 473 -9.87 -23.04 2.89
N LEU A 474 -11.09 -22.62 2.52
CA LEU A 474 -11.76 -23.05 1.29
C LEU A 474 -11.18 -22.36 0.05
N GLY A 475 -11.08 -21.03 0.10
CA GLY A 475 -10.79 -20.15 -1.02
C GLY A 475 -9.33 -19.77 -1.22
N GLY A 476 -8.50 -19.96 -0.19
CA GLY A 476 -7.12 -19.49 -0.16
C GLY A 476 -6.98 -18.11 0.47
N LYS A 477 -5.74 -17.68 0.65
CA LYS A 477 -5.37 -16.40 1.27
C LYS A 477 -4.16 -15.77 0.61
N LEU A 478 -4.07 -14.45 0.70
CA LEU A 478 -2.85 -13.69 0.39
C LEU A 478 -2.05 -13.51 1.68
N THR A 479 -0.77 -13.82 1.63
CA THR A 479 0.18 -13.57 2.73
C THR A 479 1.20 -12.55 2.26
N LEU A 480 1.32 -11.48 3.03
CA LEU A 480 2.17 -10.32 2.74
C LEU A 480 3.65 -10.63 3.07
N PRO A 481 4.59 -9.96 2.39
CA PRO A 481 6.02 -10.15 2.66
C PRO A 481 6.40 -9.62 4.05
N GLU A 482 7.34 -10.29 4.71
CA GLU A 482 7.90 -9.86 6.01
C GLU A 482 9.41 -9.57 5.91
N PRO A 483 9.94 -8.57 6.63
CA PRO A 483 9.21 -7.57 7.42
C PRO A 483 8.34 -6.63 6.57
N PHE A 484 7.08 -6.47 6.97
CA PHE A 484 6.09 -5.77 6.17
C PHE A 484 6.16 -4.24 6.30
N GLY A 485 6.13 -3.58 5.15
CA GLY A 485 5.87 -2.14 5.00
C GLY A 485 5.27 -1.90 3.63
N LEU A 486 4.24 -1.08 3.60
CA LEU A 486 3.32 -0.98 2.47
C LEU A 486 4.02 -0.47 1.22
N ARG A 487 4.92 0.51 1.39
CA ARG A 487 5.58 1.16 0.26
C ARG A 487 6.69 0.31 -0.35
N HIS A 488 7.56 -0.27 0.46
CA HIS A 488 8.75 -0.96 -0.02
C HIS A 488 8.44 -2.38 -0.53
N ALA A 489 7.35 -3.00 -0.05
CA ALA A 489 6.90 -4.30 -0.53
C ALA A 489 6.62 -4.34 -2.04
N TRP A 490 6.14 -3.21 -2.60
CA TRP A 490 5.78 -3.10 -4.02
C TRP A 490 6.43 -1.90 -4.72
N ALA A 491 7.59 -1.46 -4.22
CA ALA A 491 8.41 -0.47 -4.91
C ALA A 491 9.12 -1.10 -6.11
N ASP A 492 9.10 -0.40 -7.24
CA ASP A 492 9.86 -0.68 -8.44
C ASP A 492 11.19 0.10 -8.43
N GLN A 493 12.09 -0.24 -9.37
CA GLN A 493 13.38 0.42 -9.46
C GLN A 493 13.24 1.90 -9.91
N PRO A 494 13.92 2.84 -9.24
CA PRO A 494 13.81 4.28 -9.56
C PRO A 494 14.38 4.65 -10.94
N TRP A 495 15.29 3.85 -11.49
CA TRP A 495 16.07 4.17 -12.69
C TRP A 495 15.35 3.97 -14.03
N ARG A 496 14.08 3.55 -14.02
CA ARG A 496 13.28 3.38 -15.25
C ARG A 496 12.87 4.72 -15.88
N HIS A 497 12.80 5.78 -15.08
CA HIS A 497 12.49 7.13 -15.53
C HIS A 497 13.72 8.02 -15.45
N ARG A 498 14.20 8.51 -16.60
CA ARG A 498 15.40 9.37 -16.69
C ARG A 498 15.31 10.60 -15.78
N PHE A 499 14.16 11.28 -15.74
CA PHE A 499 14.01 12.47 -14.92
C PHE A 499 14.08 12.17 -13.41
N MET A 500 13.55 11.03 -12.98
CA MET A 500 13.67 10.60 -11.58
C MET A 500 15.14 10.28 -11.20
N ALA A 501 15.89 9.69 -12.13
CA ALA A 501 17.31 9.47 -11.96
C ALA A 501 18.10 10.79 -11.89
N ASP A 502 17.83 11.72 -12.81
CA ASP A 502 18.47 13.03 -12.84
C ASP A 502 18.21 13.83 -11.55
N ASP A 503 16.98 13.78 -11.03
CA ASP A 503 16.62 14.44 -9.76
C ASP A 503 17.35 13.82 -8.56
N ALA A 504 17.50 12.49 -8.53
CA ALA A 504 18.29 11.79 -7.50
C ALA A 504 19.76 12.23 -7.52
N LEU A 505 20.38 12.29 -8.70
CA LEU A 505 21.77 12.71 -8.87
C LEU A 505 21.98 14.19 -8.52
N ARG A 506 21.05 15.07 -8.92
CA ARG A 506 21.10 16.50 -8.60
C ARG A 506 20.98 16.79 -7.10
N ALA A 507 20.31 15.93 -6.34
CA ALA A 507 20.14 16.09 -4.90
C ALA A 507 21.42 15.88 -4.09
N ALA A 508 22.33 15.02 -4.56
CA ALA A 508 23.51 14.68 -3.77
C ALA A 508 24.49 15.86 -3.64
N THR A 509 24.75 16.60 -4.73
CA THR A 509 25.80 17.64 -4.74
C THR A 509 25.56 18.76 -3.72
N PRO A 510 24.36 19.38 -3.63
CA PRO A 510 24.10 20.42 -2.64
C PRO A 510 24.23 19.91 -1.20
N VAL A 511 23.76 18.69 -0.94
CA VAL A 511 23.81 18.07 0.40
C VAL A 511 25.26 17.85 0.82
N LEU A 512 26.08 17.27 -0.05
CA LEU A 512 27.50 17.04 0.21
C LEU A 512 28.24 18.34 0.52
N ARG A 513 28.01 19.38 -0.28
CA ARG A 513 28.64 20.69 -0.07
C ARG A 513 28.24 21.30 1.27
N VAL A 514 26.95 21.26 1.63
CA VAL A 514 26.45 21.80 2.90
C VAL A 514 27.01 21.01 4.08
N VAL A 515 27.03 19.67 3.99
CA VAL A 515 27.56 18.81 5.06
C VAL A 515 29.05 19.06 5.28
N HIS A 516 29.85 19.07 4.21
CA HIS A 516 31.29 19.31 4.33
C HIS A 516 31.59 20.72 4.83
N ALA A 517 30.89 21.75 4.32
CA ALA A 517 31.09 23.12 4.78
C ALA A 517 30.70 23.30 6.25
N ALA A 518 29.61 22.69 6.70
CA ALA A 518 29.20 22.73 8.10
C ALA A 518 30.22 22.01 9.01
N ALA A 519 30.73 20.86 8.57
CA ALA A 519 31.73 20.12 9.33
C ALA A 519 33.07 20.87 9.42
N ILE A 520 33.59 21.36 8.28
CA ILE A 520 34.83 22.14 8.21
C ILE A 520 34.74 23.39 9.09
N LYS A 521 33.58 24.05 9.12
CA LYS A 521 33.36 25.21 9.99
C LYS A 521 33.52 24.84 11.48
N VAL A 522 32.93 23.73 11.92
CA VAL A 522 33.07 23.27 13.31
C VAL A 522 34.52 22.92 13.62
N LEU A 523 35.24 22.31 12.66
CA LEU A 523 36.64 21.96 12.83
C LEU A 523 37.54 23.19 12.99
N ASP A 524 37.36 24.22 12.16
CA ASP A 524 38.11 25.47 12.25
C ASP A 524 37.80 26.23 13.57
N GLU A 525 36.53 26.26 13.99
CA GLU A 525 36.12 26.85 15.28
C GLU A 525 36.74 26.14 16.50
N ASN A 526 37.09 24.85 16.37
CA ASN A 526 37.71 24.06 17.44
C ASN A 526 39.25 23.93 17.30
N GLY A 527 39.87 24.66 16.37
CA GLY A 527 41.33 24.73 16.23
C GLY A 527 41.97 23.57 15.46
N VAL A 528 41.21 22.88 14.60
CA VAL A 528 41.71 21.81 13.72
C VAL A 528 42.21 22.38 12.39
N ASP A 529 43.29 21.83 11.84
CA ASP A 529 43.74 22.12 10.48
C ASP A 529 42.75 21.54 9.44
N THR A 530 42.20 22.41 8.60
CA THR A 530 41.15 22.07 7.64
C THR A 530 41.66 21.92 6.21
N GLU A 531 42.96 22.10 5.94
CA GLU A 531 43.52 22.07 4.58
C GLU A 531 43.27 20.71 3.89
N LYS A 532 43.58 19.61 4.58
CA LYS A 532 43.35 18.24 4.07
C LYS A 532 41.86 17.96 3.83
N PHE A 533 41.01 18.38 4.77
CA PHE A 533 39.55 18.24 4.66
C PHE A 533 39.00 19.04 3.45
N GLY A 534 39.51 20.24 3.22
CA GLY A 534 39.16 21.10 2.08
C GLY A 534 39.53 20.46 0.74
N ASN A 535 40.77 19.98 0.62
CA ASN A 535 41.27 19.31 -0.59
C ASN A 535 40.45 18.07 -0.93
N ARG A 536 40.15 17.22 0.06
CA ARG A 536 39.33 16.01 -0.16
C ARG A 536 37.86 16.34 -0.44
N SER A 537 37.30 17.35 0.20
CA SER A 537 35.94 17.82 -0.08
C SER A 537 35.79 18.31 -1.54
N ALA A 538 36.79 19.03 -2.05
CA ALA A 538 36.82 19.48 -3.43
C ALA A 538 36.87 18.29 -4.41
N PHE A 539 37.72 17.29 -4.12
CA PHE A 539 37.79 16.06 -4.92
C PHE A 539 36.47 15.28 -4.92
N LEU A 540 35.85 15.09 -3.75
CA LEU A 540 34.56 14.40 -3.63
C LEU A 540 33.45 15.11 -4.40
N SER A 541 33.47 16.45 -4.42
CA SER A 541 32.50 17.24 -5.19
C SER A 541 32.59 16.97 -6.70
N THR A 542 33.77 16.66 -7.22
CA THR A 542 33.98 16.25 -8.61
C THR A 542 33.51 14.80 -8.83
N ALA A 543 33.80 13.90 -7.90
CA ALA A 543 33.40 12.48 -7.99
C ALA A 543 31.88 12.27 -8.00
N VAL A 544 31.10 13.19 -7.45
CA VAL A 544 29.62 13.15 -7.40
C VAL A 544 29.00 13.47 -8.75
N GLN A 545 29.74 14.15 -9.63
CA GLN A 545 29.28 14.49 -10.98
C GLN A 545 29.37 13.30 -11.95
N ASP A 546 29.94 12.17 -11.51
CA ASP A 546 29.93 10.91 -12.26
C ASP A 546 28.49 10.36 -12.32
N PRO A 547 27.87 10.25 -13.51
CA PRO A 547 26.47 9.87 -13.67
C PRO A 547 26.19 8.37 -13.45
N SER A 548 27.17 7.58 -13.01
CA SER A 548 27.02 6.13 -12.84
C SER A 548 26.49 5.73 -11.44
N PRO A 549 25.22 5.28 -11.30
CA PRO A 549 24.75 4.70 -10.05
C PRO A 549 25.49 3.38 -9.78
N ARG A 550 26.10 3.26 -8.59
CA ARG A 550 26.87 2.07 -8.21
C ARG A 550 26.03 1.13 -7.35
N LYS A 551 26.28 -0.17 -7.44
CA LYS A 551 25.70 -1.17 -6.53
C LYS A 551 26.47 -1.16 -5.20
N ALA A 552 26.19 -0.17 -4.34
CA ALA A 552 26.99 0.07 -3.15
C ALA A 552 26.82 -0.98 -2.02
N ASP A 553 25.77 -1.80 -2.08
CA ASP A 553 25.48 -2.83 -1.05
C ASP A 553 25.88 -4.26 -1.48
N LEU A 554 26.33 -4.43 -2.73
CA LEU A 554 26.97 -5.67 -3.17
C LEU A 554 28.47 -5.53 -2.93
N TYR A 555 28.92 -6.04 -1.79
CA TYR A 555 30.34 -6.28 -1.57
C TYR A 555 30.70 -7.58 -2.29
N ASP A 556 31.15 -7.46 -3.54
CA ASP A 556 31.82 -8.56 -4.24
C ASP A 556 33.21 -8.72 -3.59
N ALA A 557 33.26 -9.47 -2.49
CA ALA A 557 34.48 -9.83 -1.77
C ALA A 557 35.09 -11.12 -2.33
#